data_AF-A0A7J4MD16-F1
#
_entry.id   AF-A0A7J4MD16-F1
#
_cell.length_a   1.000
_cell.length_b   1.000
_cell.length_c   1.000
_cell.angle_alpha   90.00
_cell.angle_beta   90.00
_cell.angle_gamma   90.00
#
_symmetry.space_group_name_H-M   'P 1'
#
loop_
_entity.id
_entity.type
_entity.pdbx_description
1 polymer ?
#
loop_
_entity_poly.entity_id
_entity_poly.type
_entity_poly.pdbx_seq_one_letter_code
_entity_poly.pdbx_strand_id
1 'polypeptide(L)'
;MIERKFIAENLKEFQIEEYLRSVLGKAGLAYIKMQRTPLGEKILICSSRPGIIVGKSGSNITKLTKELKEKFKLENPQIELLEADNPMLNANIVAESIANSLERFGTSRFKGIGHKAMTDIMSSGARGVEILISGKVPSARAKTWRFYMGYLKKSGDIAVSGVNMAYSQAKLKTGIVGVQVRIMPSTTKLPDDIVPADAALEDTATGKTEQLEKSEKESTEKSAKSEKQKKKKQPEKQAKEKPKPKKRKRKADKEDIEVNISEHNSDAKQKVKPKTAYPDSGSETNNETNEEPDKTSELINQDNNDNAQGA
;
A
#
# COMPACT_ATOMS: atom_id res chain seq x y z
N MET A 1 -8.31 38.03 -13.56
CA MET A 1 -8.45 36.86 -14.48
C MET A 1 -7.64 35.67 -13.99
N ILE A 2 -6.36 35.88 -13.64
CA ILE A 2 -5.45 34.85 -13.12
C ILE A 2 -6.08 34.04 -11.98
N GLU A 3 -6.74 34.68 -10.99
CA GLU A 3 -7.33 33.94 -9.85
C GLU A 3 -8.41 32.95 -10.28
N ARG A 4 -9.27 33.32 -11.24
CA ARG A 4 -10.32 32.42 -11.76
C ARG A 4 -9.73 31.18 -12.42
N LYS A 5 -8.59 31.31 -13.09
CA LYS A 5 -7.85 30.17 -13.65
C LYS A 5 -7.28 29.30 -12.52
N PHE A 6 -6.53 29.88 -11.59
CA PHE A 6 -5.96 29.17 -10.44
C PHE A 6 -7.01 28.41 -9.61
N ILE A 7 -8.15 29.04 -9.31
CA ILE A 7 -9.26 28.42 -8.58
C ILE A 7 -9.87 27.25 -9.38
N ALA A 8 -10.09 27.40 -10.68
CA ALA A 8 -10.62 26.32 -11.52
C ALA A 8 -9.63 25.15 -11.67
N GLU A 9 -8.32 25.43 -11.65
CA GLU A 9 -7.26 24.42 -11.72
C GLU A 9 -7.16 23.62 -10.42
N ASN A 10 -7.16 24.30 -9.26
CA ASN A 10 -7.16 23.65 -7.94
C ASN A 10 -8.45 22.85 -7.70
N LEU A 11 -9.61 23.36 -8.16
CA LEU A 11 -10.88 22.65 -8.08
C LEU A 11 -10.85 21.34 -8.88
N LYS A 12 -10.22 21.33 -10.07
CA LYS A 12 -10.02 20.10 -10.84
C LYS A 12 -9.11 19.12 -10.09
N GLU A 13 -7.99 19.58 -9.51
CA GLU A 13 -7.07 18.73 -8.75
C GLU A 13 -7.77 18.09 -7.53
N PHE A 14 -8.53 18.88 -6.77
CA PHE A 14 -9.30 18.39 -5.62
C PHE A 14 -10.34 17.32 -6.01
N GLN A 15 -11.08 17.53 -7.11
CA GLN A 15 -12.05 16.55 -7.62
C GLN A 15 -11.39 15.23 -8.06
N ILE A 16 -10.18 15.29 -8.62
CA ILE A 16 -9.39 14.11 -8.99
C ILE A 16 -8.87 13.40 -7.72
N GLU A 17 -8.41 14.14 -6.71
CA GLU A 17 -7.98 13.58 -5.43
C GLU A 17 -9.14 12.88 -4.71
N GLU A 18 -10.30 13.52 -4.59
CA GLU A 18 -11.51 12.94 -3.97
C GLU A 18 -11.94 11.66 -4.71
N TYR A 19 -11.96 11.69 -6.04
CA TYR A 19 -12.28 10.51 -6.85
C TYR A 19 -11.31 9.36 -6.59
N LEU A 20 -10.00 9.61 -6.67
CA LEU A 20 -8.97 8.59 -6.46
C LEU A 20 -8.99 8.06 -5.02
N ARG A 21 -9.22 8.89 -4.00
CA ARG A 21 -9.43 8.43 -2.61
C ARG A 21 -10.65 7.52 -2.48
N SER A 22 -11.76 7.85 -3.14
CA SER A 22 -12.97 7.02 -3.10
C SER A 22 -12.79 5.62 -3.73
N VAL A 23 -12.00 5.52 -4.81
CA VAL A 23 -11.75 4.25 -5.51
C VAL A 23 -10.60 3.45 -4.87
N LEU A 24 -9.55 4.12 -4.38
CA LEU A 24 -8.30 3.50 -3.92
C LEU A 24 -8.16 3.37 -2.40
N GLY A 25 -9.17 3.67 -1.59
CA GLY A 25 -9.13 3.57 -0.11
C GLY A 25 -8.81 2.18 0.50
N LYS A 26 -8.60 1.15 -0.34
CA LYS A 26 -8.03 -0.16 0.05
C LYS A 26 -6.50 -0.24 -0.08
N ALA A 27 -5.87 0.69 -0.79
CA ALA A 27 -4.42 0.72 -1.04
C ALA A 27 -3.62 1.38 0.11
N GLY A 28 -4.24 2.22 0.94
CA GLY A 28 -3.52 3.03 1.94
C GLY A 28 -2.81 4.18 1.24
N LEU A 29 -3.49 5.31 1.06
CA LEU A 29 -2.96 6.49 0.37
C LEU A 29 -2.26 7.45 1.34
N ALA A 30 -1.06 7.92 0.98
CA ALA A 30 -0.39 9.01 1.68
C ALA A 30 -0.90 10.36 1.16
N TYR A 31 -0.54 10.67 -0.09
CA TYR A 31 -0.90 11.88 -0.82
C TYR A 31 -1.02 11.57 -2.31
N ILE A 32 -1.73 12.45 -3.02
CA ILE A 32 -1.80 12.49 -4.49
C ILE A 32 -1.32 13.88 -4.89
N LYS A 33 -0.63 14.00 -6.03
CA LYS A 33 -0.17 15.29 -6.55
C LYS A 33 -0.25 15.31 -8.07
N MET A 34 -0.89 16.32 -8.63
CA MET A 34 -0.90 16.57 -10.07
C MET A 34 0.33 17.40 -10.46
N GLN A 35 0.94 17.05 -11.59
CA GLN A 35 1.99 17.80 -12.26
C GLN A 35 1.59 17.96 -13.71
N ARG A 36 1.48 19.20 -14.20
CA ARG A 36 1.24 19.42 -15.63
C ARG A 36 2.55 19.49 -16.38
N THR A 37 2.64 18.71 -17.46
CA THR A 37 3.74 18.77 -18.42
C THR A 37 3.20 19.23 -19.77
N PRO A 38 4.03 19.77 -20.68
CA PRO A 38 3.59 20.11 -22.04
C PRO A 38 3.09 18.91 -22.88
N LEU A 39 3.29 17.67 -22.40
CA LEU A 39 2.88 16.43 -23.07
C LEU A 39 1.56 15.85 -22.52
N GLY A 40 1.14 16.30 -21.33
CA GLY A 40 -0.05 15.79 -20.62
C GLY A 40 0.02 15.98 -19.10
N GLU A 41 -1.07 15.62 -18.42
CA GLU A 41 -1.19 15.71 -16.95
C GLU A 41 -0.63 14.44 -16.27
N LYS A 42 0.44 14.59 -15.50
CA LYS A 42 1.09 13.52 -14.72
C LYS A 42 0.51 13.49 -13.29
N ILE A 43 0.05 12.34 -12.83
CA ILE A 43 -0.57 12.14 -11.52
C ILE A 43 0.32 11.22 -10.70
N LEU A 44 0.96 11.80 -9.68
CA LEU A 44 1.77 11.09 -8.69
C LEU A 44 0.84 10.56 -7.58
N ILE A 45 0.86 9.26 -7.33
CA ILE A 45 0.11 8.63 -6.23
C ILE A 45 1.09 7.94 -5.28
N CYS A 46 1.22 8.46 -4.06
CA CYS A 46 2.04 7.84 -3.02
C CYS A 46 1.20 6.90 -2.15
N SER A 47 1.60 5.63 -2.03
CA SER A 47 0.79 4.57 -1.40
C SER A 47 1.61 3.56 -0.60
N SER A 48 0.98 2.96 0.42
CA SER A 48 1.55 1.82 1.17
C SER A 48 1.62 0.51 0.37
N ARG A 49 0.78 0.35 -0.67
CA ARG A 49 0.61 -0.91 -1.41
C ARG A 49 0.35 -0.66 -2.91
N PRO A 50 1.35 -0.19 -3.68
CA PRO A 50 1.19 0.19 -5.09
C PRO A 50 0.65 -0.96 -5.97
N GLY A 51 0.96 -2.22 -5.65
CA GLY A 51 0.46 -3.39 -6.38
C GLY A 51 -1.08 -3.53 -6.41
N ILE A 52 -1.79 -2.95 -5.43
CA ILE A 52 -3.27 -2.90 -5.44
C ILE A 52 -3.79 -1.92 -6.50
N ILE A 53 -3.04 -0.82 -6.74
CA ILE A 53 -3.40 0.22 -7.71
C ILE A 53 -3.13 -0.26 -9.15
N VAL A 54 -2.02 -0.98 -9.37
CA VAL A 54 -1.71 -1.65 -10.65
C VAL A 54 -2.76 -2.72 -10.98
N GLY A 55 -3.09 -3.57 -9.99
CA GLY A 55 -4.00 -4.70 -10.14
C GLY A 55 -3.42 -5.85 -10.99
N LYS A 56 -4.24 -6.87 -11.25
CA LYS A 56 -3.83 -8.04 -12.05
C LYS A 56 -3.43 -7.60 -13.46
N SER A 57 -2.19 -7.86 -13.86
CA SER A 57 -1.65 -7.55 -15.20
C SER A 57 -1.86 -6.09 -15.65
N GLY A 58 -1.81 -5.12 -14.74
CA GLY A 58 -2.03 -3.70 -15.04
C GLY A 58 -3.50 -3.32 -15.35
N SER A 59 -4.44 -4.26 -15.25
CA SER A 59 -5.84 -4.03 -15.64
C SER A 59 -6.58 -2.98 -14.80
N ASN A 60 -6.08 -2.62 -13.61
CA ASN A 60 -6.69 -1.59 -12.77
C ASN A 60 -6.15 -0.19 -13.10
N ILE A 61 -4.83 -0.03 -13.26
CA ILE A 61 -4.22 1.24 -13.68
C ILE A 61 -4.70 1.67 -15.07
N THR A 62 -4.83 0.76 -16.04
CA THR A 62 -5.38 1.07 -17.37
C THR A 62 -6.85 1.54 -17.33
N LYS A 63 -7.67 0.99 -16.40
CA LYS A 63 -9.04 1.46 -16.18
C LYS A 63 -9.06 2.87 -15.59
N LEU A 64 -8.27 3.13 -14.55
CA LEU A 64 -8.16 4.45 -13.92
C LEU A 64 -7.72 5.51 -14.94
N THR A 65 -6.71 5.24 -15.76
CA THR A 65 -6.27 6.16 -16.84
C THR A 65 -7.40 6.48 -17.82
N LYS A 66 -8.22 5.48 -18.20
CA LYS A 66 -9.39 5.69 -19.05
C LYS A 66 -10.48 6.51 -18.35
N GLU A 67 -10.86 6.14 -17.13
CA GLU A 67 -11.89 6.82 -16.34
C GLU A 67 -11.55 8.29 -16.07
N LEU A 68 -10.28 8.58 -15.76
CA LEU A 68 -9.80 9.95 -15.55
C LEU A 68 -9.88 10.78 -16.85
N LYS A 69 -9.49 10.19 -17.99
CA LYS A 69 -9.62 10.83 -19.31
C LYS A 69 -11.07 11.11 -19.68
N GLU A 70 -11.99 10.19 -19.40
CA GLU A 70 -13.41 10.32 -19.74
C GLU A 70 -14.16 11.28 -18.79
N LYS A 71 -13.97 11.17 -17.47
CA LYS A 71 -14.71 11.98 -16.47
C LYS A 71 -14.20 13.41 -16.35
N PHE A 72 -12.88 13.59 -16.25
CA PHE A 72 -12.27 14.90 -15.97
C PHE A 72 -11.66 15.57 -17.21
N LYS A 73 -11.78 14.93 -18.39
CA LYS A 73 -11.31 15.43 -19.70
C LYS A 73 -9.83 15.84 -19.64
N LEU A 74 -9.00 14.97 -19.07
CA LEU A 74 -7.56 15.19 -18.92
C LEU A 74 -6.84 14.92 -20.24
N GLU A 75 -5.87 15.78 -20.57
CA GLU A 75 -5.02 15.58 -21.74
C GLU A 75 -3.90 14.60 -21.39
N ASN A 76 -3.93 13.44 -22.05
CA ASN A 76 -2.97 12.33 -21.91
C ASN A 76 -2.56 12.02 -20.45
N PRO A 77 -3.50 11.64 -19.57
CA PRO A 77 -3.19 11.38 -18.17
C PRO A 77 -2.18 10.24 -18.01
N GLN A 78 -1.10 10.51 -17.27
CA GLN A 78 -0.07 9.52 -16.92
C GLN A 78 -0.04 9.30 -15.42
N ILE A 79 -0.30 8.08 -14.95
CA ILE A 79 -0.28 7.74 -13.53
C ILE A 79 1.10 7.17 -13.16
N GLU A 80 1.79 7.82 -12.23
CA GLU A 80 3.04 7.34 -11.64
C GLU A 80 2.79 6.95 -10.17
N LEU A 81 3.30 5.80 -9.77
CA LEU A 81 3.11 5.25 -8.42
C LEU A 81 4.40 5.36 -7.63
N LEU A 82 4.32 5.94 -6.44
CA LEU A 82 5.39 5.97 -5.45
C LEU A 82 5.00 5.11 -4.25
N GLU A 83 5.98 4.39 -3.70
CA GLU A 83 5.82 3.69 -2.43
C GLU A 83 6.15 4.66 -1.28
N ALA A 84 5.46 4.53 -0.14
CA ALA A 84 5.67 5.40 1.02
C ALA A 84 6.71 4.77 1.98
N ASP A 85 7.88 5.40 2.15
CA ASP A 85 9.03 4.84 2.88
C ASP A 85 8.67 4.34 4.28
N ASN A 86 7.88 5.13 5.02
CA ASN A 86 7.40 4.84 6.36
C ASN A 86 5.88 5.01 6.43
N PRO A 87 5.08 3.97 6.10
CA PRO A 87 3.63 4.09 6.00
C PRO A 87 2.97 4.36 7.36
N MET A 88 3.58 3.94 8.47
CA MET A 88 3.06 4.15 9.83
C MET A 88 3.29 5.57 10.38
N LEU A 89 4.17 6.38 9.77
CA LEU A 89 4.31 7.81 10.10
C LEU A 89 3.31 8.70 9.35
N ASN A 90 2.62 8.14 8.34
CA ASN A 90 1.63 8.84 7.53
C ASN A 90 0.23 8.65 8.13
N ALA A 91 -0.30 9.72 8.74
CA ALA A 91 -1.60 9.69 9.42
C ALA A 91 -2.76 9.22 8.51
N ASN A 92 -2.75 9.56 7.21
CA ASN A 92 -3.75 9.12 6.24
C ASN A 92 -3.79 7.59 6.09
N ILE A 93 -2.64 6.96 5.83
CA ILE A 93 -2.50 5.51 5.70
C ILE A 93 -2.93 4.81 7.00
N VAL A 94 -2.54 5.35 8.16
CA VAL A 94 -2.92 4.81 9.47
C VAL A 94 -4.43 4.92 9.71
N ALA A 95 -5.06 6.05 9.38
CA ALA A 95 -6.49 6.25 9.54
C ALA A 95 -7.29 5.30 8.63
N GLU A 96 -6.91 5.16 7.35
CA GLU A 96 -7.47 4.17 6.43
C GLU A 96 -7.27 2.73 6.93
N SER A 97 -6.09 2.40 7.48
CA SER A 97 -5.76 1.07 8.01
C SER A 97 -6.62 0.71 9.24
N ILE A 98 -6.84 1.65 10.15
CA ILE A 98 -7.73 1.48 11.31
C ILE A 98 -9.19 1.35 10.84
N ALA A 99 -9.63 2.16 9.88
CA ALA A 99 -11.00 2.08 9.35
C ALA A 99 -11.27 0.72 8.66
N ASN A 100 -10.40 0.29 7.74
CA ASN A 100 -10.46 -1.03 7.11
C ASN A 100 -10.43 -2.17 8.16
N SER A 101 -9.66 -2.01 9.25
CA SER A 101 -9.61 -2.98 10.35
C SER A 101 -10.91 -3.04 11.16
N LEU A 102 -11.54 -1.90 11.43
CA LEU A 102 -12.85 -1.83 12.09
C LEU A 102 -13.95 -2.45 11.22
N GLU A 103 -13.94 -2.22 9.91
CA GLU A 103 -14.86 -2.86 8.96
C GLU A 103 -14.69 -4.38 8.93
N ARG A 104 -13.43 -4.87 8.95
CA ARG A 104 -13.13 -6.32 8.89
C ARG A 104 -13.38 -7.08 10.20
N PHE A 105 -13.15 -6.45 11.36
CA PHE A 105 -13.21 -7.13 12.67
C PHE A 105 -14.39 -6.67 13.56
N GLY A 106 -15.14 -5.65 13.14
CA GLY A 106 -16.31 -5.13 13.86
C GLY A 106 -15.98 -4.36 15.16
N THR A 107 -17.04 -3.87 15.80
CA THR A 107 -16.95 -3.02 17.00
C THR A 107 -16.39 -3.72 18.24
N SER A 108 -16.26 -5.05 18.26
CA SER A 108 -15.76 -5.82 19.40
C SER A 108 -14.26 -5.57 19.66
N ARG A 109 -13.43 -5.56 18.60
CA ARG A 109 -11.96 -5.52 18.72
C ARG A 109 -11.34 -4.12 18.68
N PHE A 110 -12.16 -3.07 18.73
CA PHE A 110 -11.71 -1.67 18.54
C PHE A 110 -10.54 -1.26 19.46
N LYS A 111 -10.53 -1.69 20.74
CA LYS A 111 -9.42 -1.43 21.66
C LYS A 111 -8.12 -2.07 21.18
N GLY A 112 -8.17 -3.33 20.75
CA GLY A 112 -7.00 -4.05 20.24
C GLY A 112 -6.44 -3.43 18.96
N ILE A 113 -7.31 -2.95 18.08
CA ILE A 113 -6.92 -2.21 16.87
C ILE A 113 -6.24 -0.88 17.24
N GLY A 114 -6.84 -0.10 18.16
CA GLY A 114 -6.30 1.18 18.61
C GLY A 114 -4.94 1.05 19.31
N HIS A 115 -4.80 0.09 20.24
CA HIS A 115 -3.52 -0.19 20.91
C HIS A 115 -2.47 -0.76 19.97
N LYS A 116 -2.84 -1.66 19.03
CA LYS A 116 -1.87 -2.16 18.03
C LYS A 116 -1.35 -1.00 17.17
N ALA A 117 -2.23 -0.21 16.57
CA ALA A 117 -1.83 0.89 15.69
C ALA A 117 -0.92 1.88 16.44
N MET A 118 -1.25 2.23 17.68
CA MET A 118 -0.41 3.03 18.57
C MET A 118 1.00 2.46 18.75
N THR A 119 1.14 1.15 19.00
CA THR A 119 2.44 0.49 19.14
C THR A 119 3.20 0.48 17.81
N ASP A 120 2.54 0.13 16.71
CA ASP A 120 3.15 0.11 15.36
C ASP A 120 3.69 1.51 14.97
N ILE A 121 2.97 2.59 15.30
CA ILE A 121 3.36 3.99 15.02
C ILE A 121 4.56 4.43 15.87
N MET A 122 4.55 4.16 17.18
CA MET A 122 5.69 4.52 18.06
C MET A 122 6.92 3.66 17.76
N SER A 123 6.73 2.38 17.43
CA SER A 123 7.78 1.49 16.91
C SER A 123 8.40 1.99 15.60
N SER A 124 7.68 2.82 14.85
CA SER A 124 8.15 3.45 13.60
C SER A 124 8.82 4.82 13.83
N GLY A 125 9.20 5.15 15.08
CA GLY A 125 9.97 6.36 15.40
C GLY A 125 9.15 7.66 15.50
N ALA A 126 7.84 7.58 15.77
CA ALA A 126 7.04 8.76 16.09
C ALA A 126 7.42 9.37 17.46
N ARG A 127 7.38 10.71 17.58
CA ARG A 127 7.57 11.43 18.85
C ARG A 127 6.35 11.28 19.77
N GLY A 128 5.16 11.14 19.17
CA GLY A 128 3.91 10.78 19.85
C GLY A 128 2.72 10.65 18.92
N VAL A 129 1.64 10.06 19.45
CA VAL A 129 0.43 9.71 18.70
C VAL A 129 -0.84 9.89 19.55
N GLU A 130 -1.91 10.37 18.92
CA GLU A 130 -3.27 10.44 19.47
C GLU A 130 -4.26 9.90 18.43
N ILE A 131 -4.95 8.81 18.78
CA ILE A 131 -6.01 8.18 17.98
C ILE A 131 -7.33 8.36 18.72
N LEU A 132 -8.33 8.90 18.02
CA LEU A 132 -9.69 9.08 18.50
C LEU A 132 -10.64 8.23 17.64
N ILE A 133 -11.40 7.33 18.26
CA ILE A 133 -12.43 6.52 17.61
C ILE A 133 -13.79 6.97 18.17
N SER A 134 -14.63 7.56 17.34
CA SER A 134 -15.91 8.17 17.72
C SER A 134 -17.09 7.54 16.98
N GLY A 135 -18.11 7.10 17.72
CA GLY A 135 -19.31 6.50 17.14
C GLY A 135 -19.98 5.47 18.05
N LYS A 136 -20.84 4.62 17.49
CA LYS A 136 -21.56 3.55 18.21
C LYS A 136 -20.64 2.36 18.49
N VAL A 137 -19.65 2.57 19.38
CA VAL A 137 -18.58 1.60 19.68
C VAL A 137 -18.40 1.43 21.20
N PRO A 138 -18.53 0.21 21.76
CA PRO A 138 -19.17 -0.99 21.20
C PRO A 138 -20.71 -0.99 21.37
N SER A 139 -21.27 0.01 22.06
CA SER A 139 -22.69 0.09 22.43
C SER A 139 -23.51 0.92 21.42
N ALA A 140 -24.84 0.78 21.45
CA ALA A 140 -25.77 1.54 20.62
C ALA A 140 -25.73 3.05 20.86
N ARG A 141 -25.37 3.49 22.08
CA ARG A 141 -25.11 4.91 22.38
C ARG A 141 -23.70 5.30 21.94
N ALA A 142 -23.58 6.38 21.17
CA ALA A 142 -22.30 6.88 20.69
C ALA A 142 -21.36 7.27 21.84
N LYS A 143 -20.07 6.95 21.70
CA LYS A 143 -18.98 7.32 22.61
C LYS A 143 -17.72 7.65 21.79
N THR A 144 -16.81 8.41 22.39
CA THR A 144 -15.47 8.68 21.84
C THR A 144 -14.42 8.04 22.73
N TRP A 145 -13.53 7.25 22.13
CA TRP A 145 -12.43 6.57 22.81
C TRP A 145 -11.11 7.20 22.37
N ARG A 146 -10.30 7.63 23.34
CA ARG A 146 -8.98 8.23 23.11
C ARG A 146 -7.87 7.25 23.48
N PHE A 147 -7.00 6.97 22.52
CA PHE A 147 -5.76 6.22 22.71
C PHE A 147 -4.62 7.19 22.44
N TYR A 148 -3.71 7.41 23.40
CA TYR A 148 -2.60 8.36 23.29
C TYR A 148 -1.30 7.76 23.84
N MET A 149 -0.15 8.06 23.21
CA MET A 149 1.18 7.62 23.65
C MET A 149 2.27 8.59 23.14
N GLY A 150 3.37 8.74 23.89
CA GLY A 150 4.44 9.70 23.56
C GLY A 150 4.02 11.17 23.75
N TYR A 151 4.77 12.09 23.12
CA TYR A 151 4.58 13.53 23.22
C TYR A 151 3.85 14.10 21.98
N LEU A 152 2.83 14.93 22.20
CA LEU A 152 2.06 15.56 21.13
C LEU A 152 1.66 16.99 21.48
N LYS A 153 2.20 17.99 20.77
CA LYS A 153 1.80 19.40 20.91
C LYS A 153 0.34 19.58 20.44
N LYS A 154 -0.42 20.44 21.14
CA LYS A 154 -1.86 20.68 20.88
C LYS A 154 -2.22 22.14 20.59
N SER A 155 -1.26 23.04 20.65
CA SER A 155 -1.42 24.49 20.49
C SER A 155 -0.16 25.11 19.90
N GLY A 156 -0.30 26.32 19.34
CA GLY A 156 0.75 27.00 18.57
C GLY A 156 0.92 26.44 17.16
N ASP A 157 1.73 27.12 16.35
CA ASP A 157 1.94 26.78 14.92
C ASP A 157 2.32 25.30 14.71
N ILE A 158 3.24 24.77 15.53
CA ILE A 158 3.72 23.38 15.45
C ILE A 158 2.58 22.35 15.55
N ALA A 159 1.45 22.68 16.18
CA ALA A 159 0.29 21.77 16.24
C ALA A 159 -0.53 21.72 14.93
N VAL A 160 -0.25 22.63 13.99
CA VAL A 160 -0.82 22.71 12.64
C VAL A 160 0.21 22.32 11.57
N SER A 161 1.44 22.84 11.66
CA SER A 161 2.52 22.63 10.69
C SER A 161 3.35 21.36 10.94
N GLY A 162 3.53 20.97 12.22
CA GLY A 162 4.43 19.91 12.65
C GLY A 162 3.76 18.63 13.14
N VAL A 163 2.43 18.51 13.02
CA VAL A 163 1.65 17.33 13.41
C VAL A 163 0.82 16.84 12.23
N ASN A 164 1.10 15.63 11.76
CA ASN A 164 0.32 14.97 10.71
C ASN A 164 -1.06 14.60 11.26
N MET A 165 -2.13 15.21 10.74
CA MET A 165 -3.51 14.94 11.16
C MET A 165 -4.32 14.34 9.99
N ALA A 166 -5.13 13.32 10.28
CA ALA A 166 -5.96 12.64 9.29
C ALA A 166 -7.31 12.20 9.88
N TYR A 167 -8.28 12.04 8.98
CA TYR A 167 -9.63 11.58 9.29
C TYR A 167 -10.02 10.47 8.32
N SER A 168 -10.70 9.43 8.81
CA SER A 168 -11.28 8.36 8.01
C SER A 168 -12.62 7.91 8.60
N GLN A 169 -13.44 7.22 7.81
CA GLN A 169 -14.77 6.77 8.20
C GLN A 169 -14.91 5.26 7.94
N ALA A 170 -15.22 4.50 8.99
CA ALA A 170 -15.52 3.08 8.89
C ALA A 170 -17.04 2.86 8.78
N LYS A 171 -17.48 2.12 7.76
CA LYS A 171 -18.89 1.81 7.47
C LYS A 171 -19.26 0.47 8.10
N LEU A 172 -19.77 0.50 9.34
CA LEU A 172 -20.13 -0.71 10.09
C LEU A 172 -21.65 -0.99 10.01
N LYS A 173 -22.05 -2.23 10.27
CA LYS A 173 -23.48 -2.62 10.35
C LYS A 173 -24.29 -1.80 11.37
N THR A 174 -23.64 -1.26 12.39
CA THR A 174 -24.24 -0.41 13.44
C THR A 174 -24.37 1.06 13.03
N GLY A 175 -23.74 1.47 11.92
CA GLY A 175 -23.61 2.84 11.45
C GLY A 175 -22.16 3.25 11.18
N ILE A 176 -21.96 4.53 10.88
CA ILE A 176 -20.63 5.11 10.61
C ILE A 176 -19.87 5.29 11.94
N VAL A 177 -18.56 5.02 11.90
CA VAL A 177 -17.60 5.32 12.98
C VAL A 177 -16.50 6.22 12.42
N GLY A 178 -16.27 7.36 13.06
CA GLY A 178 -15.17 8.25 12.76
C GLY A 178 -13.86 7.76 13.38
N VAL A 179 -12.78 7.85 12.61
CA VAL A 179 -11.40 7.62 13.07
C VAL A 179 -10.61 8.88 12.79
N GLN A 180 -10.10 9.52 13.83
CA GLN A 180 -9.17 10.64 13.73
C GLN A 180 -7.80 10.20 14.25
N VAL A 181 -6.75 10.51 13.52
CA VAL A 181 -5.36 10.16 13.83
C VAL A 181 -4.51 11.42 13.82
N ARG A 182 -3.68 11.59 14.85
CA ARG A 182 -2.69 12.68 14.97
C ARG A 182 -1.33 12.05 15.29
N ILE A 183 -0.32 12.32 14.48
CA ILE A 183 1.05 11.79 14.64
C ILE A 183 2.02 12.97 14.64
N MET A 184 2.86 13.06 15.68
CA MET A 184 4.01 13.96 15.68
C MET A 184 5.25 13.15 15.25
N PRO A 185 5.82 13.38 14.05
CA PRO A 185 7.05 12.70 13.64
C PRO A 185 8.24 13.20 14.47
N SER A 186 9.28 12.37 14.57
CA SER A 186 10.53 12.71 15.27
C SER A 186 11.28 13.89 14.63
N THR A 187 11.11 14.12 13.33
CA THR A 187 11.70 15.25 12.59
C THR A 187 11.20 16.63 13.07
N THR A 188 10.04 16.70 13.73
CA THR A 188 9.47 17.98 14.21
C THR A 188 10.23 18.48 15.43
N LYS A 189 11.16 19.43 15.18
CA LYS A 189 11.77 20.26 16.21
C LYS A 189 10.72 21.17 16.86
N LEU A 190 10.82 21.39 18.17
CA LEU A 190 10.03 22.39 18.89
C LEU A 190 10.87 23.66 19.09
N PRO A 191 10.24 24.85 19.23
CA PRO A 191 10.98 26.07 19.58
C PRO A 191 11.56 26.01 21.00
N ASP A 192 10.97 25.16 21.85
CA ASP A 192 11.34 24.94 23.25
C ASP A 192 12.56 23.98 23.40
N ASP A 193 13.04 23.40 22.30
CA ASP A 193 13.91 22.21 22.24
C ASP A 193 15.30 22.60 21.75
N ILE A 194 15.98 23.39 22.61
CA ILE A 194 17.29 24.00 22.36
C ILE A 194 18.39 23.02 22.79
N VAL A 195 19.19 22.55 21.85
CA VAL A 195 20.40 21.76 22.13
C VAL A 195 21.55 22.72 22.48
N PRO A 196 22.18 22.62 23.67
CA PRO A 196 23.37 23.40 24.01
C PRO A 196 24.53 23.09 23.05
N ALA A 197 25.33 24.10 22.70
CA ALA A 197 26.41 23.96 21.71
C ALA A 197 27.43 22.89 22.11
N ASP A 198 27.70 22.74 23.41
CA ASP A 198 28.67 21.77 23.95
C ASP A 198 28.22 20.31 23.71
N ALA A 199 26.92 20.03 23.85
CA ALA A 199 26.36 18.69 23.65
C ALA A 199 26.42 18.23 22.17
N ALA A 200 26.28 19.17 21.22
CA ALA A 200 26.35 18.87 19.79
C ALA A 200 27.74 18.36 19.33
N LEU A 201 28.80 18.63 20.12
CA LEU A 201 30.14 18.11 19.89
C LEU A 201 30.27 16.65 20.37
N GLU A 202 29.55 16.24 21.42
CA GLU A 202 29.60 14.86 21.92
C GLU A 202 28.85 13.87 21.01
N ASP A 203 27.70 14.25 20.46
CA ASP A 203 26.99 13.44 19.45
C ASP A 203 27.87 13.20 18.20
N THR A 204 28.57 14.24 17.74
CA THR A 204 29.42 14.16 16.53
C THR A 204 30.79 13.53 16.78
N ALA A 205 31.23 13.43 18.04
CA ALA A 205 32.37 12.60 18.45
C ALA A 205 31.95 11.12 18.54
N THR A 206 30.88 10.81 19.29
CA THR A 206 30.43 9.44 19.57
C THR A 206 30.03 8.69 18.29
N GLY A 207 29.32 9.37 17.37
CA GLY A 207 28.97 8.80 16.06
C GLY A 207 30.18 8.46 15.17
N LYS A 208 31.34 9.12 15.36
CA LYS A 208 32.59 8.75 14.66
C LYS A 208 33.25 7.54 15.32
N THR A 209 33.28 7.48 16.65
CA THR A 209 33.84 6.35 17.40
C THR A 209 33.12 5.05 17.06
N GLU A 210 31.78 5.07 16.97
CA GLU A 210 31.01 3.89 16.53
C GLU A 210 31.31 3.42 15.10
N GLN A 211 31.54 4.35 14.17
CA GLN A 211 31.91 4.01 12.79
C GLN A 211 33.33 3.44 12.70
N LEU A 212 34.27 4.01 13.47
CA LEU A 212 35.62 3.48 13.61
C LEU A 212 35.60 2.06 14.19
N GLU A 213 34.93 1.83 15.33
CA GLU A 213 34.84 0.50 15.94
C GLU A 213 34.20 -0.55 15.02
N LYS A 214 33.17 -0.19 14.23
CA LYS A 214 32.58 -1.10 13.23
C LYS A 214 33.58 -1.41 12.10
N SER A 215 34.36 -0.44 11.65
CA SER A 215 35.41 -0.65 10.63
C SER A 215 36.59 -1.51 11.14
N GLU A 216 36.97 -1.36 12.40
CA GLU A 216 38.02 -2.16 13.05
C GLU A 216 37.56 -3.60 13.32
N LYS A 217 36.30 -3.80 13.71
CA LYS A 217 35.71 -5.15 13.87
C LYS A 217 35.56 -5.88 12.54
N GLU A 218 35.15 -5.20 11.46
CA GLU A 218 35.06 -5.83 10.14
C GLU A 218 36.43 -6.12 9.49
N SER A 219 37.45 -5.31 9.79
CA SER A 219 38.82 -5.55 9.29
C SER A 219 39.59 -6.61 10.09
N THR A 220 39.34 -6.74 11.41
CA THR A 220 39.89 -7.84 12.23
C THR A 220 39.26 -9.19 11.89
N GLU A 221 37.97 -9.28 11.56
CA GLU A 221 37.39 -10.54 11.04
C GLU A 221 37.95 -10.94 9.67
N LYS A 222 38.16 -9.97 8.77
CA LYS A 222 38.71 -10.23 7.42
C LYS A 222 40.17 -10.68 7.47
N SER A 223 41.00 -10.10 8.35
CA SER A 223 42.38 -10.55 8.54
C SER A 223 42.44 -11.95 9.18
N ALA A 224 41.64 -12.22 10.21
CA ALA A 224 41.57 -13.54 10.88
C ALA A 224 41.12 -14.69 9.94
N LYS A 225 40.26 -14.41 8.95
CA LYS A 225 39.89 -15.38 7.91
C LYS A 225 41.03 -15.66 6.91
N SER A 226 41.94 -14.72 6.69
CA SER A 226 43.00 -14.83 5.68
C SER A 226 44.15 -15.76 6.09
N GLU A 227 44.55 -15.76 7.37
CA GLU A 227 45.65 -16.61 7.84
C GLU A 227 45.28 -18.10 7.92
N LYS A 228 44.01 -18.41 8.17
CA LYS A 228 43.56 -19.80 8.41
C LYS A 228 43.47 -20.68 7.15
N GLN A 229 43.74 -20.14 5.96
CA GLN A 229 43.84 -20.91 4.70
C GLN A 229 45.26 -21.01 4.12
N LYS A 230 46.27 -20.29 4.62
CA LYS A 230 47.66 -20.36 4.08
C LYS A 230 48.57 -21.44 4.71
N LYS A 231 48.11 -22.18 5.74
CA LYS A 231 48.86 -23.31 6.35
C LYS A 231 48.41 -24.69 5.84
N LYS A 232 48.64 -24.97 4.54
CA LYS A 232 48.78 -26.36 4.04
C LYS A 232 49.62 -26.41 2.75
N LYS A 233 50.68 -27.23 2.79
CA LYS A 233 51.69 -27.50 1.73
C LYS A 233 52.71 -26.38 1.44
N GLN A 234 53.84 -26.45 2.13
CA GLN A 234 55.13 -25.94 1.64
C GLN A 234 55.63 -26.80 0.45
N PRO A 235 56.47 -26.26 -0.45
CA PRO A 235 57.24 -27.04 -1.40
C PRO A 235 58.75 -27.00 -1.07
N GLU A 236 59.34 -28.09 -0.57
CA GLU A 236 60.80 -28.23 -0.58
C GLU A 236 61.26 -29.69 -0.59
N LYS A 237 62.10 -30.05 -1.58
CA LYS A 237 63.03 -31.19 -1.58
C LYS A 237 63.93 -31.15 -2.82
N GLN A 238 65.23 -31.27 -2.63
CA GLN A 238 66.20 -31.51 -3.72
C GLN A 238 66.87 -32.89 -3.60
N ALA A 239 67.25 -33.43 -4.76
CA ALA A 239 68.28 -34.44 -5.01
C ALA A 239 68.04 -35.93 -4.63
N LYS A 240 68.50 -36.81 -5.55
CA LYS A 240 68.70 -38.29 -5.50
C LYS A 240 67.42 -39.16 -5.38
N GLU A 241 67.22 -40.24 -6.16
CA GLU A 241 67.99 -40.82 -7.29
C GLU A 241 67.09 -41.61 -8.31
N LYS A 242 67.67 -42.38 -9.25
CA LYS A 242 67.02 -43.08 -10.40
C LYS A 242 66.48 -44.49 -10.01
N PRO A 243 65.72 -45.27 -10.86
CA PRO A 243 65.44 -45.16 -12.31
C PRO A 243 63.97 -45.39 -12.82
N LYS A 244 63.82 -45.38 -14.17
CA LYS A 244 62.65 -45.53 -15.09
C LYS A 244 61.88 -46.89 -14.99
N PRO A 245 60.62 -47.08 -15.48
CA PRO A 245 60.07 -46.76 -16.84
C PRO A 245 58.61 -46.18 -16.86
N LYS A 246 57.55 -46.45 -17.69
CA LYS A 246 57.25 -47.46 -18.75
C LYS A 246 56.18 -47.10 -19.86
N LYS A 247 55.85 -45.82 -20.19
CA LYS A 247 54.93 -45.32 -21.29
C LYS A 247 53.41 -45.22 -20.88
N ARG A 248 52.44 -44.61 -21.63
CA ARG A 248 52.35 -44.20 -23.07
C ARG A 248 51.19 -43.20 -23.40
N LYS A 249 51.45 -42.13 -24.20
CA LYS A 249 50.54 -41.31 -25.10
C LYS A 249 49.26 -40.65 -24.49
N ARG A 250 48.56 -39.66 -25.09
CA ARG A 250 48.80 -38.44 -25.94
C ARG A 250 47.41 -37.98 -26.49
N LYS A 251 47.16 -36.65 -26.52
CA LYS A 251 46.53 -35.74 -27.54
C LYS A 251 45.57 -36.30 -28.61
N ALA A 252 44.53 -35.58 -29.08
CA ALA A 252 44.50 -34.22 -29.68
C ALA A 252 43.06 -33.59 -29.61
N ASP A 253 42.85 -32.27 -29.41
CA ASP A 253 42.70 -31.13 -30.37
C ASP A 253 41.31 -31.11 -31.12
N LYS A 254 40.49 -30.02 -31.02
CA LYS A 254 40.06 -29.00 -32.06
C LYS A 254 39.34 -29.56 -33.33
N GLU A 255 38.36 -28.91 -33.99
CA GLU A 255 37.95 -27.48 -34.09
C GLU A 255 36.44 -27.28 -34.49
N ASP A 256 36.02 -26.11 -34.99
CA ASP A 256 34.64 -25.52 -35.00
C ASP A 256 33.70 -25.84 -36.22
N ILE A 257 32.54 -25.13 -36.27
CA ILE A 257 31.69 -24.67 -37.43
C ILE A 257 30.19 -25.12 -37.46
N GLU A 258 29.31 -24.19 -37.89
CA GLU A 258 27.83 -24.27 -38.08
C GLU A 258 27.44 -24.99 -39.41
N VAL A 259 26.18 -25.23 -39.87
CA VAL A 259 25.08 -24.30 -40.24
C VAL A 259 23.78 -25.08 -40.59
N ASN A 260 22.69 -24.81 -39.84
CA ASN A 260 21.28 -24.52 -40.26
C ASN A 260 20.43 -25.41 -41.24
N ILE A 261 19.09 -25.21 -41.17
CA ILE A 261 18.00 -25.39 -42.18
C ILE A 261 17.01 -26.60 -42.11
N SER A 262 15.72 -26.25 -42.28
CA SER A 262 14.49 -26.96 -42.73
C SER A 262 13.76 -28.04 -41.89
N GLU A 263 12.56 -27.64 -41.49
CA GLU A 263 11.28 -28.34 -41.35
C GLU A 263 10.98 -29.49 -42.36
N HIS A 264 10.14 -30.48 -41.97
CA HIS A 264 8.76 -30.61 -42.51
C HIS A 264 7.86 -31.60 -41.73
N ASN A 265 6.56 -31.63 -42.06
CA ASN A 265 5.48 -32.38 -41.39
C ASN A 265 5.21 -33.79 -41.96
N SER A 266 4.52 -34.68 -41.21
CA SER A 266 3.21 -35.26 -41.60
C SER A 266 2.63 -36.35 -40.65
N ASP A 267 1.31 -36.55 -40.74
CA ASP A 267 0.40 -37.37 -39.93
C ASP A 267 0.59 -38.90 -39.88
N ALA A 268 0.05 -39.54 -38.83
CA ALA A 268 -0.82 -40.74 -38.97
C ALA A 268 -1.79 -40.97 -37.78
N LYS A 269 -3.00 -41.48 -38.07
CA LYS A 269 -4.16 -41.62 -37.15
C LYS A 269 -4.31 -43.03 -36.54
N GLN A 270 -4.97 -43.15 -35.38
CA GLN A 270 -6.11 -44.08 -35.08
C GLN A 270 -6.66 -43.86 -33.64
N LYS A 271 -7.95 -43.52 -33.42
CA LYS A 271 -9.22 -44.31 -33.41
C LYS A 271 -9.57 -45.04 -32.08
N VAL A 272 -10.55 -44.52 -31.34
CA VAL A 272 -11.64 -45.25 -30.63
C VAL A 272 -12.95 -44.43 -30.77
N LYS A 273 -14.15 -45.01 -30.56
CA LYS A 273 -15.48 -44.41 -30.86
C LYS A 273 -16.53 -44.59 -29.72
N PRO A 274 -17.78 -44.04 -29.81
CA PRO A 274 -18.51 -43.50 -28.64
C PRO A 274 -19.94 -44.07 -28.37
N LYS A 275 -20.67 -43.39 -27.47
CA LYS A 275 -22.15 -43.32 -27.25
C LYS A 275 -22.48 -41.88 -26.78
N THR A 276 -23.66 -41.26 -26.86
CA THR A 276 -24.99 -41.47 -27.49
C THR A 276 -25.66 -40.07 -27.61
N ALA A 277 -26.38 -39.70 -28.68
CA ALA A 277 -27.82 -39.91 -28.95
C ALA A 277 -28.75 -39.36 -27.84
N TYR A 278 -29.42 -38.20 -27.99
CA TYR A 278 -30.57 -37.82 -28.87
C TYR A 278 -31.90 -37.79 -28.04
N PRO A 279 -33.02 -37.14 -28.46
CA PRO A 279 -33.30 -36.44 -29.73
C PRO A 279 -33.71 -34.95 -29.60
N ASP A 280 -34.34 -34.41 -30.65
CA ASP A 280 -34.63 -33.00 -30.96
C ASP A 280 -36.14 -32.73 -31.20
N SER A 281 -36.61 -31.49 -30.98
CA SER A 281 -37.88 -30.85 -31.44
C SER A 281 -38.23 -29.65 -30.53
N GLY A 282 -38.86 -28.56 -31.00
CA GLY A 282 -39.16 -28.17 -32.39
C GLY A 282 -40.59 -27.65 -32.59
N SER A 283 -40.88 -26.38 -32.26
CA SER A 283 -42.09 -25.66 -32.70
C SER A 283 -42.00 -24.14 -32.46
N GLU A 284 -42.57 -23.36 -33.38
CA GLU A 284 -42.74 -21.90 -33.26
C GLU A 284 -43.99 -21.55 -32.42
N THR A 285 -44.04 -20.35 -31.84
CA THR A 285 -45.22 -19.43 -31.92
C THR A 285 -44.94 -18.09 -31.23
N ASN A 286 -45.64 -17.04 -31.68
CA ASN A 286 -45.63 -15.72 -31.06
C ASN A 286 -46.68 -15.64 -29.93
N ASN A 287 -46.53 -14.68 -29.02
CA ASN A 287 -47.65 -13.79 -28.64
C ASN A 287 -47.15 -12.52 -27.95
N GLU A 288 -47.87 -11.43 -28.20
CA GLU A 288 -47.73 -10.13 -27.53
C GLU A 288 -48.74 -10.02 -26.36
N THR A 289 -48.86 -8.84 -25.74
CA THR A 289 -49.99 -8.39 -24.88
C THR A 289 -50.19 -9.15 -23.54
N ASN A 290 -50.35 -8.52 -22.36
CA ASN A 290 -50.60 -7.11 -22.00
C ASN A 290 -49.90 -6.73 -20.67
N GLU A 291 -49.64 -5.43 -20.48
CA GLU A 291 -49.51 -4.81 -19.16
C GLU A 291 -50.81 -4.03 -18.85
N GLU A 292 -51.38 -4.20 -17.65
CA GLU A 292 -52.25 -3.18 -17.03
C GLU A 292 -51.92 -3.06 -15.52
N PRO A 293 -52.08 -1.88 -14.90
CA PRO A 293 -51.52 -1.59 -13.58
C PRO A 293 -52.47 -1.81 -12.40
N ASP A 294 -51.92 -2.23 -11.26
CA ASP A 294 -52.63 -2.31 -9.98
C ASP A 294 -53.15 -0.96 -9.48
N LYS A 295 -54.38 -0.97 -8.95
CA LYS A 295 -54.96 0.12 -8.15
C LYS A 295 -55.27 -0.40 -6.74
N THR A 296 -54.59 0.13 -5.74
CA THR A 296 -54.98 0.04 -4.32
C THR A 296 -54.90 1.45 -3.73
N SER A 297 -56.00 2.22 -3.70
CA SER A 297 -57.16 2.10 -2.82
C SER A 297 -56.88 2.67 -1.42
N GLU A 298 -57.37 3.89 -1.19
CA GLU A 298 -57.32 4.57 0.11
C GLU A 298 -58.22 3.87 1.13
N LEU A 299 -57.74 3.73 2.37
CA LEU A 299 -58.57 3.42 3.54
C LEU A 299 -58.19 4.38 4.66
N ILE A 300 -58.99 5.43 4.81
CA ILE A 300 -58.90 6.40 5.90
C ILE A 300 -59.73 5.85 7.06
N ASN A 301 -59.08 5.44 8.15
CA ASN A 301 -59.78 5.07 9.38
C ASN A 301 -60.23 6.33 10.12
N GLN A 302 -61.47 6.30 10.60
CA GLN A 302 -61.98 7.24 11.60
C GLN A 302 -61.82 6.65 13.02
N ASP A 303 -62.28 7.44 14.00
CA ASP A 303 -62.58 7.09 15.39
C ASP A 303 -61.43 7.00 16.42
N ASN A 304 -61.80 7.33 17.66
CA ASN A 304 -61.04 7.27 18.92
C ASN A 304 -60.06 8.44 19.18
N ASN A 305 -60.60 9.58 19.64
CA ASN A 305 -59.87 10.49 20.54
C ASN A 305 -60.79 11.12 21.61
N ASP A 306 -61.63 10.31 22.26
CA ASP A 306 -62.33 10.69 23.48
C ASP A 306 -61.45 10.40 24.71
N ASN A 307 -60.62 11.36 25.12
CA ASN A 307 -60.22 11.46 26.52
C ASN A 307 -59.84 12.90 26.92
N ALA A 308 -60.84 13.68 27.34
CA ALA A 308 -60.68 15.08 27.77
C ALA A 308 -61.45 15.38 29.07
N GLN A 309 -61.24 14.56 30.11
CA GLN A 309 -61.58 14.86 31.51
C GLN A 309 -60.42 14.37 32.41
N GLY A 310 -60.16 15.06 33.52
CA GLY A 310 -58.89 14.94 34.25
C GLY A 310 -59.01 14.62 35.74
N ALA A 311 -57.85 14.41 36.35
CA ALA A 311 -57.57 14.38 37.79
C ALA A 311 -56.08 14.76 38.00
#